data_AF-A0A537EQN3-F1
#
_entry.id   AF-A0A537EQN3-F1
#
_cell.length_a   1.000
_cell.length_b   1.000
_cell.length_c   1.000
_cell.angle_alpha   90.00
_cell.angle_beta   90.00
_cell.angle_gamma   90.00
#
_symmetry.space_group_name_H-M   'P 1'
#
loop_
_entity.id
_entity.type
_entity.pdbx_description
1 polymer ?
#
loop_
_entity_poly.entity_id
_entity_poly.type
_entity_poly.pdbx_seq_one_letter_code
_entity_poly.pdbx_strand_id
1 'polypeptide(L)'
;MQSDLSSAFLVLWLIVAVTFSYATYWAFTIRRVLVHRLYRRQATWVGRMGVYFVALSSFLTLALSTGVSSLYVNVVGGLLIGSGFIVIFAWMDSTIRVARLSDPLFRDTLRWSKLRYFLGFGTVGGAIASVISAIMSGFSQVAPFGGALFLGAFALLLSASRSGDITLRKHLTWTGLCTFFLWLGSQVQMPLSRIQFLVQLNLPDVITYVFVAAGAYSLYRSAKSLVPLGHVSIADSTEPAVLQPIVLTS
;
A
#
# COMPACT_ATOMS: atom_id res chain seq x y z
N MET A 1 -6.55 -5.42 32.81
CA MET A 1 -7.19 -5.95 31.59
C MET A 1 -7.56 -4.85 30.60
N GLN A 2 -8.43 -3.88 30.95
CA GLN A 2 -8.78 -2.76 30.06
C GLN A 2 -7.58 -1.80 29.82
N SER A 3 -6.73 -1.62 30.83
CA SER A 3 -5.43 -0.92 30.73
C SER A 3 -4.47 -1.59 29.73
N ASP A 4 -4.39 -2.92 29.75
CA ASP A 4 -3.41 -3.70 28.98
C ASP A 4 -3.78 -3.77 27.50
N LEU A 5 -5.07 -3.67 27.18
CA LEU A 5 -5.58 -3.62 25.80
C LEU A 5 -5.47 -2.22 25.20
N SER A 6 -5.60 -1.16 26.01
CA SER A 6 -5.36 0.21 25.56
C SER A 6 -3.87 0.45 25.22
N SER A 7 -2.96 -0.13 26.01
CA SER A 7 -1.52 -0.09 25.72
C SER A 7 -1.18 -0.96 24.50
N ALA A 8 -1.80 -2.14 24.34
CA ALA A 8 -1.64 -2.97 23.14
C ALA A 8 -2.06 -2.24 21.86
N PHE A 9 -3.18 -1.50 21.89
CA PHE A 9 -3.62 -0.67 20.78
C PHE A 9 -2.59 0.42 20.42
N LEU A 10 -2.07 1.15 21.41
CA LEU A 10 -1.05 2.18 21.20
C LEU A 10 0.25 1.60 20.62
N VAL A 11 0.68 0.44 21.13
CA VAL A 11 1.85 -0.29 20.62
C VAL A 11 1.63 -0.72 19.17
N LEU A 12 0.45 -1.27 18.84
CA LEU A 12 0.11 -1.65 17.47
C LEU A 12 0.07 -0.45 16.52
N TRP A 13 -0.51 0.67 16.96
CA TRP A 13 -0.49 1.92 16.18
C TRP A 13 0.94 2.40 15.93
N LEU A 14 1.80 2.40 16.95
CA LEU A 14 3.22 2.74 16.81
C LEU A 14 3.93 1.83 15.81
N ILE A 15 3.69 0.51 15.88
CA ILE A 15 4.25 -0.46 14.94
C ILE A 15 3.81 -0.12 13.51
N VAL A 16 2.52 0.15 13.29
CA VAL A 16 1.96 0.54 11.99
C VAL A 16 2.60 1.84 11.48
N ALA A 17 2.65 2.87 12.32
CA ALA A 17 3.20 4.18 11.95
C ALA A 17 4.69 4.08 11.60
N VAL A 18 5.48 3.37 12.41
CA VAL A 18 6.91 3.15 12.18
C VAL A 18 7.14 2.32 10.93
N THR A 19 6.39 1.24 10.71
CA THR A 19 6.57 0.40 9.51
C THR A 19 6.21 1.13 8.23
N PHE A 20 5.12 1.89 8.19
CA PHE A 20 4.81 2.73 7.02
C PHE A 20 5.82 3.86 6.82
N SER A 21 6.29 4.50 7.89
CA SER A 21 7.34 5.52 7.82
C SER A 21 8.65 4.94 7.29
N TYR A 22 9.02 3.75 7.74
CA TYR A 22 10.21 3.04 7.28
C TYR A 22 10.07 2.61 5.82
N ALA A 23 8.90 2.10 5.40
CA ALA A 23 8.59 1.82 4.00
C ALA A 23 8.73 3.07 3.13
N THR A 24 8.23 4.21 3.62
CA THR A 24 8.29 5.51 2.95
C THR A 24 9.74 5.97 2.76
N TYR A 25 10.51 5.96 3.85
CA TYR A 25 11.92 6.29 3.85
C TYR A 25 12.69 5.44 2.84
N TRP A 26 12.48 4.12 2.87
CA TRP A 26 13.15 3.20 1.95
C TRP A 26 12.76 3.49 0.49
N ALA A 27 11.46 3.64 0.21
CA ALA A 27 10.95 3.89 -1.13
C ALA A 27 11.53 5.18 -1.75
N PHE A 28 11.59 6.28 -0.98
CA PHE A 28 12.17 7.53 -1.46
C PHE A 28 13.69 7.49 -1.59
N THR A 29 14.38 6.70 -0.77
CA THR A 29 15.83 6.52 -0.85
C THR A 29 16.20 5.73 -2.11
N ILE A 30 15.60 4.54 -2.32
CA ILE A 30 15.86 3.73 -3.52
C ILE A 30 15.52 4.49 -4.81
N ARG A 31 14.43 5.28 -4.80
CA ARG A 31 14.00 6.06 -5.96
C ARG A 31 15.12 6.91 -6.57
N ARG A 32 16.06 7.39 -5.75
CA ARG A 32 17.20 8.20 -6.21
C ARG A 32 18.24 7.39 -6.97
N VAL A 33 18.33 6.09 -6.69
CA VAL A 33 19.33 5.17 -7.24
C VAL A 33 18.80 4.41 -8.46
N LEU A 34 17.48 4.28 -8.60
CA LEU A 34 16.86 3.59 -9.73
C LEU A 34 17.04 4.35 -11.05
N VAL A 35 17.64 3.71 -12.04
CA VAL A 35 17.86 4.29 -13.38
C VAL A 35 16.56 4.31 -14.20
N HIS A 36 15.82 3.20 -14.20
CA HIS A 36 14.63 3.09 -15.04
C HIS A 36 13.44 3.89 -14.49
N ARG A 37 12.82 4.73 -15.35
CA ARG A 37 11.70 5.62 -14.98
C ARG A 37 10.51 4.86 -14.39
N LEU A 38 10.26 3.63 -14.84
CA LEU A 38 9.16 2.78 -14.38
C LEU A 38 9.30 2.41 -12.89
N TYR A 39 10.46 1.88 -12.46
CA TYR A 39 10.69 1.54 -11.05
C TYR A 39 10.73 2.79 -10.18
N ARG A 40 11.30 3.91 -10.66
CA ARG A 40 11.25 5.19 -9.94
C ARG A 40 9.81 5.63 -9.67
N ARG A 41 8.91 5.48 -10.65
CA ARG A 41 7.49 5.81 -10.50
C ARG A 41 6.81 4.91 -9.48
N GLN A 42 7.08 3.61 -9.50
CA GLN A 42 6.54 2.67 -8.50
C GLN A 42 7.06 2.95 -7.09
N ALA A 43 8.36 3.21 -6.93
CA ALA A 43 8.94 3.65 -5.66
C ALA A 43 8.30 4.96 -5.16
N THR A 44 7.99 5.90 -6.06
CA THR A 44 7.28 7.14 -5.71
C THR A 44 5.88 6.85 -5.20
N TRP A 45 5.14 5.94 -5.83
CA TRP A 45 3.81 5.53 -5.41
C TRP A 45 3.83 4.88 -4.03
N VAL A 46 4.73 3.92 -3.81
CA VAL A 46 4.90 3.27 -2.51
C VAL A 46 5.21 4.29 -1.40
N GLY A 47 6.11 5.24 -1.67
CA GLY A 47 6.41 6.32 -0.72
C GLY A 47 5.20 7.21 -0.43
N ARG A 48 4.44 7.61 -1.44
CA ARG A 48 3.21 8.40 -1.27
C ARG A 48 2.14 7.64 -0.48
N MET A 49 1.96 6.35 -0.75
CA MET A 49 1.04 5.51 0.02
C MET A 49 1.46 5.40 1.48
N GLY A 50 2.75 5.20 1.75
CA GLY A 50 3.26 5.15 3.11
C GLY A 50 2.98 6.45 3.88
N VAL A 51 3.26 7.63 3.29
CA VAL A 51 2.90 8.93 3.88
C VAL A 51 1.39 9.03 4.14
N TYR A 52 0.58 8.66 3.15
CA TYR A 52 -0.87 8.71 3.25
C TYR A 52 -1.39 7.82 4.40
N PHE A 53 -0.91 6.58 4.51
CA PHE A 53 -1.33 5.65 5.54
C PHE A 53 -0.86 6.06 6.94
N VAL A 54 0.32 6.68 7.08
CA VAL A 54 0.76 7.26 8.38
C VAL A 54 -0.14 8.43 8.78
N ALA A 55 -0.45 9.33 7.84
CA ALA A 55 -1.33 10.46 8.11
C ALA A 55 -2.74 9.98 8.51
N LEU A 56 -3.28 9.02 7.76
CA LEU A 56 -4.58 8.40 8.03
C LEU A 56 -4.59 7.71 9.39
N SER A 57 -3.63 6.83 9.69
CA SER A 57 -3.59 6.10 10.95
C SER A 57 -3.41 7.03 12.16
N SER A 58 -2.54 8.03 12.05
CA SER A 58 -2.31 9.02 13.12
C SER A 58 -3.55 9.87 13.36
N PHE A 59 -4.23 10.32 12.30
CA PHE A 59 -5.48 11.05 12.42
C PHE A 59 -6.56 10.21 13.10
N LEU A 60 -6.78 8.96 12.65
CA LEU A 60 -7.79 8.08 13.25
C LEU A 60 -7.48 7.83 14.74
N THR A 61 -6.24 7.51 15.09
CA THR A 61 -5.85 7.26 16.48
C THR A 61 -6.07 8.49 17.37
N LEU A 62 -5.67 9.69 16.91
CA LEU A 62 -5.86 10.92 17.67
C LEU A 62 -7.34 11.28 17.82
N ALA A 63 -8.10 11.20 16.73
CA ALA A 63 -9.52 11.57 16.73
C ALA A 63 -10.37 10.59 17.58
N LEU A 64 -10.06 9.29 17.53
CA LEU A 64 -10.76 8.28 18.35
C LEU A 64 -10.34 8.33 19.82
N SER A 65 -9.06 8.52 20.13
CA SER A 65 -8.58 8.56 21.52
C SER A 65 -9.00 9.80 22.30
N THR A 66 -9.13 10.93 21.61
CA THR A 66 -9.56 12.20 22.24
C THR A 66 -11.08 12.36 22.28
N GLY A 67 -11.84 11.50 21.60
CA GLY A 67 -13.30 11.57 21.53
C GLY A 67 -13.83 12.87 20.91
N VAL A 68 -12.99 13.62 20.19
CA VAL A 68 -13.37 14.93 19.65
C VAL A 68 -14.19 14.73 18.38
N SER A 69 -15.50 14.96 18.50
CA SER A 69 -16.47 14.86 17.39
C SER A 69 -16.95 16.23 16.89
N SER A 70 -16.08 17.25 16.91
CA SER A 70 -16.42 18.56 16.36
C SER A 70 -16.62 18.50 14.84
N LEU A 71 -17.45 19.39 14.31
CA LEU A 71 -17.69 19.51 12.86
C LEU A 71 -16.37 19.61 12.07
N TYR A 72 -15.40 20.37 12.58
CA TYR A 72 -14.09 20.52 11.94
C TYR A 72 -13.31 19.21 11.85
N VAL A 73 -13.28 18.41 12.93
CA VAL A 73 -12.61 17.10 12.92
C VAL A 73 -13.31 16.14 11.98
N ASN A 74 -14.65 16.16 11.96
CA ASN A 74 -15.45 15.35 11.05
C ASN A 74 -15.21 15.70 9.58
N VAL A 75 -15.16 16.99 9.23
CA VAL A 75 -14.86 17.45 7.88
C VAL A 75 -13.45 17.03 7.45
N VAL A 76 -12.44 17.24 8.32
CA VAL A 76 -11.06 16.85 8.02
C VAL A 76 -10.94 15.34 7.85
N GLY A 77 -11.57 14.55 8.72
CA GLY A 77 -11.60 13.09 8.63
C GLY A 77 -12.29 12.59 7.37
N GLY A 78 -13.44 13.18 7.03
CA GLY A 78 -14.17 12.88 5.79
C GLY A 78 -13.34 13.19 4.55
N LEU A 79 -12.66 14.35 4.51
CA LEU A 79 -11.77 14.72 3.40
C LEU A 79 -10.56 13.78 3.32
N LEU A 80 -9.97 13.39 4.44
CA LEU A 80 -8.83 12.49 4.49
C LEU A 80 -9.22 11.11 3.93
N ILE A 81 -10.30 10.51 4.44
CA ILE A 81 -10.80 9.22 3.98
C ILE A 81 -11.26 9.30 2.51
N GLY A 82 -11.98 10.37 2.14
CA GLY A 82 -12.44 10.64 0.78
C GLY A 82 -11.29 10.76 -0.22
N SER A 83 -10.22 11.48 0.15
CA SER A 83 -9.00 11.57 -0.67
C SER A 83 -8.33 10.20 -0.83
N GLY A 84 -8.42 9.34 0.18
CA GLY A 84 -8.03 7.93 0.12
C GLY A 84 -8.64 7.20 -1.05
N PHE A 85 -9.90 7.50 -1.39
CA PHE A 85 -10.58 6.80 -2.48
C PHE A 85 -9.94 7.04 -3.82
N ILE A 86 -9.57 8.29 -4.04
CA ILE A 86 -8.95 8.73 -5.27
C ILE A 86 -7.50 8.23 -5.30
N VAL A 87 -6.77 8.40 -4.20
CA VAL A 87 -5.34 8.11 -4.09
C VAL A 87 -5.06 6.61 -4.20
N ILE A 88 -5.77 5.77 -3.43
CA ILE A 88 -5.60 4.31 -3.45
C ILE A 88 -5.99 3.75 -4.83
N PHE A 89 -7.09 4.23 -5.42
CA PHE A 89 -7.50 3.81 -6.76
C PHE A 89 -6.47 4.19 -7.82
N ALA A 90 -5.96 5.43 -7.80
CA ALA A 90 -4.93 5.88 -8.72
C ALA A 90 -3.64 5.07 -8.59
N TRP A 91 -3.28 4.69 -7.37
CA TRP A 91 -2.14 3.80 -7.12
C TRP A 91 -2.35 2.41 -7.72
N MET A 92 -3.47 1.76 -7.42
CA MET A 92 -3.80 0.44 -7.98
C MET A 92 -3.84 0.48 -9.51
N ASP A 93 -4.54 1.44 -10.10
CA ASP A 93 -4.64 1.58 -11.56
C ASP A 93 -3.27 1.81 -12.20
N SER A 94 -2.42 2.65 -11.60
CA SER A 94 -1.06 2.88 -12.10
C SER A 94 -0.18 1.62 -12.02
N THR A 95 -0.36 0.81 -10.98
CA THR A 95 0.42 -0.41 -10.74
C THR A 95 -0.01 -1.52 -11.70
N ILE A 96 -1.32 -1.70 -11.90
CA ILE A 96 -1.87 -2.69 -12.82
C ILE A 96 -1.51 -2.37 -14.27
N ARG A 97 -1.53 -1.09 -14.68
CA ARG A 97 -1.07 -0.69 -16.02
C ARG A 97 0.40 -1.06 -16.25
N VAL A 98 1.25 -0.80 -15.27
CA VAL A 98 2.67 -1.19 -15.33
C VAL A 98 2.83 -2.70 -15.38
N ALA A 99 2.02 -3.45 -14.63
CA ALA A 99 2.03 -4.91 -14.67
C ALA A 99 1.71 -5.46 -16.05
N ARG A 100 0.74 -4.88 -16.78
CA ARG A 100 0.42 -5.30 -18.15
C ARG A 100 1.54 -5.05 -19.15
N LEU A 101 2.25 -3.94 -19.00
CA LEU A 101 3.40 -3.61 -19.85
C LEU A 101 4.56 -4.59 -19.65
N SER A 102 4.59 -5.29 -18.51
CA SER A 102 5.60 -6.30 -18.20
C SER A 102 5.17 -7.74 -18.51
N ASP A 103 3.91 -7.95 -18.90
CA ASP A 103 3.41 -9.25 -19.33
C ASP A 103 3.87 -9.48 -20.78
N PRO A 104 4.63 -10.56 -21.08
CA PRO A 104 5.09 -10.86 -22.44
C PRO A 104 3.95 -10.94 -23.47
N LEU A 105 2.74 -11.27 -23.03
CA LEU A 105 1.56 -11.43 -23.87
C LEU A 105 0.60 -10.23 -23.80
N PHE A 106 0.99 -9.15 -23.11
CA PHE A 106 0.21 -7.92 -22.94
C PHE A 106 -1.26 -8.14 -22.57
N ARG A 107 -1.54 -9.20 -21.79
CA ARG A 107 -2.92 -9.62 -21.50
C ARG A 107 -3.60 -8.63 -20.55
N ASP A 108 -4.84 -8.30 -20.87
CA ASP A 108 -5.66 -7.46 -20.00
C ASP A 108 -6.21 -8.28 -18.81
N THR A 109 -5.56 -8.14 -17.65
CA THR A 109 -5.97 -8.86 -16.43
C THR A 109 -7.36 -8.40 -16.00
N LEU A 110 -8.32 -9.34 -15.92
CA LEU A 110 -9.73 -9.09 -15.59
C LEU A 110 -10.44 -8.05 -16.48
N ARG A 111 -9.94 -7.80 -17.71
CA ARG A 111 -10.43 -6.70 -18.56
C ARG A 111 -10.38 -5.35 -17.83
N TRP A 112 -9.31 -5.11 -17.06
CA TRP A 112 -9.17 -3.92 -16.22
C TRP A 112 -9.23 -2.61 -17.02
N SER A 113 -8.95 -2.64 -18.34
CA SER A 113 -9.13 -1.45 -19.20
C SER A 113 -10.56 -0.91 -19.17
N LYS A 114 -11.55 -1.81 -19.06
CA LYS A 114 -12.98 -1.49 -18.94
C LYS A 114 -13.39 -1.36 -17.48
N LEU A 115 -12.96 -2.29 -16.63
CA LEU A 115 -13.34 -2.33 -15.21
C LEU A 115 -12.94 -1.05 -14.45
N ARG A 116 -11.80 -0.45 -14.80
CA ARG A 116 -11.32 0.79 -14.15
C ARG A 116 -12.31 1.96 -14.23
N TYR A 117 -13.16 2.03 -15.26
CA TYR A 117 -14.12 3.12 -15.38
C TYR A 117 -15.29 2.94 -14.42
N PHE A 118 -15.81 1.71 -14.33
CA PHE A 118 -16.83 1.36 -13.35
C PHE A 118 -16.33 1.52 -11.91
N LEU A 119 -15.13 1.00 -11.63
CA LEU A 119 -14.51 1.17 -10.32
C LEU A 119 -14.19 2.64 -10.02
N GLY A 120 -13.72 3.40 -11.02
CA GLY A 120 -13.43 4.83 -10.90
C GLY A 120 -14.68 5.66 -10.59
N PHE A 121 -15.82 5.35 -11.23
CA PHE A 121 -17.08 6.00 -10.89
C PHE A 121 -17.51 5.68 -9.46
N GLY A 122 -17.42 4.40 -9.06
CA GLY A 122 -17.70 3.97 -7.69
C GLY A 122 -16.78 4.60 -6.65
N THR A 123 -15.49 4.81 -6.95
CA THR A 123 -14.55 5.44 -6.03
C THR A 123 -14.81 6.93 -5.86
N VAL A 124 -15.18 7.65 -6.92
CA VAL A 124 -15.59 9.06 -6.81
C VAL A 124 -16.89 9.19 -6.02
N GLY A 125 -17.88 8.35 -6.30
CA GLY A 125 -19.13 8.31 -5.52
C GLY A 125 -18.88 8.00 -4.04
N GLY A 126 -18.01 7.02 -3.76
CA GLY A 126 -17.57 6.67 -2.40
C GLY A 126 -16.84 7.81 -1.70
N ALA A 127 -15.98 8.55 -2.42
CA ALA A 127 -15.30 9.73 -1.88
C ALA A 127 -16.30 10.81 -1.45
N ILE A 128 -17.28 11.13 -2.30
CA ILE A 128 -18.31 12.13 -1.98
C ILE A 128 -19.16 11.65 -0.81
N ALA A 129 -19.61 10.39 -0.85
CA ALA A 129 -20.41 9.79 0.22
C ALA A 129 -19.65 9.79 1.56
N SER A 130 -18.34 9.57 1.56
CA SER A 130 -17.52 9.61 2.77
C SER A 130 -17.49 10.99 3.43
N VAL A 131 -17.40 12.05 2.64
CA VAL A 131 -17.40 13.42 3.15
C VAL A 131 -18.78 13.78 3.71
N ILE A 132 -19.84 13.47 2.97
CA ILE A 132 -21.23 13.72 3.41
C ILE A 132 -21.52 12.95 4.70
N SER A 133 -21.21 11.65 4.73
CA SER A 133 -21.42 10.83 5.93
C SER A 133 -20.61 11.35 7.11
N ALA A 134 -19.35 11.74 6.91
CA ALA A 134 -18.55 12.29 7.99
C ALA A 134 -19.16 13.56 8.57
N ILE A 135 -19.69 14.45 7.73
CA ILE A 135 -20.37 15.69 8.16
C ILE A 135 -21.64 15.37 8.96
N MET A 136 -22.45 14.42 8.50
CA MET A 136 -23.78 14.16 9.08
C MET A 136 -23.76 13.24 10.31
N SER A 137 -22.92 12.20 10.30
CA SER A 137 -22.90 11.15 11.33
C SER A 137 -21.55 10.95 12.01
N GLY A 138 -20.54 11.75 11.64
CA GLY A 138 -19.17 11.60 12.12
C GLY A 138 -18.34 10.66 11.24
N PHE A 139 -17.01 10.80 11.31
CA PHE A 139 -16.09 10.07 10.43
C PHE A 139 -15.95 8.57 10.75
N SER A 140 -16.45 8.11 11.90
CA SER A 140 -16.38 6.71 12.35
C SER A 140 -17.31 5.77 11.58
N GLN A 141 -18.26 6.29 10.81
CA GLN A 141 -19.25 5.50 10.06
C GLN A 141 -19.00 5.46 8.55
N VAL A 142 -17.86 5.96 8.09
CA VAL A 142 -17.55 6.02 6.66
C VAL A 142 -17.36 4.61 6.08
N ALA A 143 -18.13 4.29 5.02
CA ALA A 143 -18.14 2.98 4.39
C ALA A 143 -16.76 2.58 3.83
N PRO A 144 -16.31 1.34 4.04
CA PRO A 144 -14.99 0.89 3.60
C PRO A 144 -14.91 0.66 2.09
N PHE A 145 -13.66 0.69 1.62
CA PHE A 145 -13.15 0.45 0.27
C PHE A 145 -13.39 -0.94 -0.36
N GLY A 146 -14.47 -1.62 0.01
CA GLY A 146 -14.63 -3.07 -0.15
C GLY A 146 -14.37 -3.59 -1.57
N GLY A 147 -15.22 -3.25 -2.52
CA GLY A 147 -15.18 -3.86 -3.86
C GLY A 147 -13.92 -3.50 -4.67
N ALA A 148 -13.51 -2.23 -4.63
CA ALA A 148 -12.38 -1.75 -5.43
C ALA A 148 -11.03 -2.29 -4.92
N LEU A 149 -10.83 -2.37 -3.60
CA LEU A 149 -9.62 -2.98 -3.05
C LEU A 149 -9.56 -4.48 -3.32
N PHE A 150 -10.68 -5.20 -3.19
CA PHE A 150 -10.71 -6.63 -3.44
C PHE A 150 -10.34 -6.97 -4.88
N LEU A 151 -11.02 -6.33 -5.83
CA LEU A 151 -10.76 -6.54 -7.27
C LEU A 151 -9.37 -6.04 -7.67
N GLY A 152 -8.91 -4.93 -7.09
CA GLY A 152 -7.55 -4.41 -7.30
C GLY A 152 -6.47 -5.36 -6.77
N ALA A 153 -6.64 -5.89 -5.56
CA ALA A 153 -5.72 -6.86 -4.97
C ALA A 153 -5.62 -8.13 -5.81
N PHE A 154 -6.77 -8.68 -6.23
CA PHE A 154 -6.81 -9.88 -7.05
C PHE A 154 -6.21 -9.64 -8.44
N ALA A 155 -6.50 -8.50 -9.06
CA ALA A 155 -5.88 -8.10 -10.32
C ALA A 155 -4.35 -8.03 -10.20
N LEU A 156 -3.83 -7.40 -9.14
CA LEU A 156 -2.40 -7.28 -8.88
C LEU A 156 -1.72 -8.64 -8.69
N LEU A 157 -2.32 -9.53 -7.89
CA LEU A 157 -1.78 -10.88 -7.63
C LEU A 157 -1.80 -11.75 -8.90
N LEU A 158 -2.88 -11.68 -9.70
CA LEU A 158 -2.94 -12.36 -10.99
C LEU A 158 -1.95 -11.78 -12.01
N SER A 159 -1.74 -10.47 -12.02
CA SER A 159 -0.75 -9.85 -12.89
C SER A 159 0.68 -10.19 -12.45
N ALA A 160 0.93 -10.35 -11.15
CA ALA A 160 2.24 -10.76 -10.64
C ALA A 160 2.65 -12.15 -11.17
N SER A 161 1.76 -13.13 -11.13
CA SER A 161 2.07 -14.50 -11.61
C SER A 161 2.38 -14.57 -13.11
N ARG A 162 1.98 -13.56 -13.88
CA ARG A 162 2.17 -13.46 -15.33
C ARG A 162 3.31 -12.54 -15.76
N SER A 163 3.84 -11.73 -14.85
CA SER A 163 4.91 -10.77 -15.16
C SER A 163 6.21 -11.49 -15.50
N GLY A 164 6.86 -11.13 -16.60
CA GLY A 164 8.13 -11.73 -17.05
C GLY A 164 9.34 -11.29 -16.23
N ASP A 165 9.25 -10.13 -15.55
CA ASP A 165 10.33 -9.57 -14.74
C ASP A 165 10.20 -9.99 -13.26
N ILE A 166 11.24 -10.64 -12.74
CA ILE A 166 11.30 -11.14 -11.35
C ILE A 166 11.19 -10.00 -10.33
N THR A 167 11.80 -8.85 -10.59
CA THR A 167 11.79 -7.71 -9.65
C THR A 167 10.39 -7.12 -9.56
N LEU A 168 9.77 -6.86 -10.71
CA LEU A 168 8.41 -6.35 -10.78
C LEU A 168 7.38 -7.38 -10.28
N ARG A 169 7.56 -8.67 -10.58
CA ARG A 169 6.74 -9.75 -10.02
C ARG A 169 6.71 -9.70 -8.49
N LYS A 170 7.87 -9.63 -7.85
CA LYS A 170 7.94 -9.52 -6.37
C LYS A 170 7.24 -8.26 -5.87
N HIS A 171 7.47 -7.12 -6.51
CA HIS A 171 6.81 -5.87 -6.17
C HIS A 171 5.29 -5.96 -6.28
N LEU A 172 4.77 -6.50 -7.37
CA LEU A 172 3.33 -6.68 -7.61
C LEU A 172 2.70 -7.63 -6.59
N THR A 173 3.37 -8.73 -6.24
CA THR A 173 2.90 -9.65 -5.21
C THR A 173 2.77 -8.94 -3.86
N TRP A 174 3.80 -8.21 -3.43
CA TRP A 174 3.77 -7.50 -2.15
C TRP A 174 2.76 -6.36 -2.12
N THR A 175 2.61 -5.63 -3.23
CA THR A 175 1.60 -4.57 -3.39
C THR A 175 0.18 -5.15 -3.40
N GLY A 176 -0.03 -6.29 -4.06
CA GLY A 176 -1.29 -7.03 -4.04
C GLY A 176 -1.64 -7.54 -2.64
N LEU A 177 -0.67 -8.10 -1.92
CA LEU A 177 -0.85 -8.52 -0.52
C LEU A 177 -1.18 -7.35 0.40
N CYS A 178 -0.52 -6.20 0.24
CA CYS A 178 -0.83 -4.98 0.99
C CYS A 178 -2.29 -4.57 0.78
N THR A 179 -2.71 -4.49 -0.49
CA THR A 179 -4.08 -4.15 -0.87
C THR A 179 -5.09 -5.16 -0.31
N PHE A 180 -4.75 -6.45 -0.33
CA PHE A 180 -5.59 -7.52 0.22
C PHE A 180 -5.76 -7.42 1.74
N PHE A 181 -4.68 -7.19 2.49
CA PHE A 181 -4.76 -7.04 3.95
C PHE A 181 -5.52 -5.79 4.37
N LEU A 182 -5.36 -4.68 3.65
CA LEU A 182 -6.16 -3.47 3.89
C LEU A 182 -7.66 -3.72 3.63
N TRP A 183 -7.98 -4.45 2.56
CA TRP A 183 -9.36 -4.89 2.33
C TRP A 183 -9.87 -5.77 3.47
N LEU A 184 -9.12 -6.78 3.86
CA LEU A 184 -9.53 -7.75 4.88
C LEU A 184 -9.76 -7.07 6.24
N GLY A 185 -8.86 -6.17 6.66
CA GLY A 185 -9.05 -5.35 7.86
C GLY A 185 -10.34 -4.53 7.80
N SER A 186 -10.66 -3.96 6.63
CA SER A 186 -11.90 -3.18 6.44
C SER A 186 -13.18 -4.02 6.49
N GLN A 187 -13.13 -5.30 6.09
CA GLN A 187 -14.30 -6.19 6.08
C GLN A 187 -14.56 -6.83 7.44
N VAL A 188 -13.52 -7.02 8.24
CA VAL A 188 -13.59 -7.77 9.50
C VAL A 188 -14.07 -6.88 10.67
N GLN A 189 -13.90 -5.56 10.58
CA GLN A 189 -14.28 -4.63 11.66
C GLN A 189 -15.79 -4.66 11.98
N MET A 190 -16.66 -4.48 10.97
CA MET A 190 -18.12 -4.42 11.16
C MET A 190 -18.77 -5.72 11.69
N PRO A 191 -18.42 -6.93 11.20
CA PRO A 191 -18.99 -8.16 11.76
C PRO A 191 -18.50 -8.41 13.19
N LEU A 192 -17.23 -8.12 13.51
CA LEU A 192 -16.70 -8.27 14.87
C LEU A 192 -17.36 -7.28 15.84
N SER A 193 -17.63 -6.05 15.40
CA SER A 193 -18.27 -5.02 16.24
C SER A 193 -19.73 -5.32 16.59
N ARG A 194 -20.36 -6.33 15.96
CA ARG A 194 -21.72 -6.80 16.32
C ARG A 194 -21.72 -7.74 17.52
N ILE A 195 -20.57 -8.29 17.90
CA ILE A 195 -20.45 -9.21 19.02
C ILE A 195 -20.06 -8.40 20.27
N GLN A 196 -21.03 -8.12 21.13
CA GLN A 196 -20.88 -7.19 22.27
C GLN A 196 -19.74 -7.58 23.22
N PHE A 197 -19.51 -8.88 23.43
CA PHE A 197 -18.37 -9.38 24.23
C PHE A 197 -17.01 -8.97 23.64
N LEU A 198 -16.85 -9.00 22.31
CA LEU A 198 -15.59 -8.62 21.65
C LEU A 198 -15.36 -7.12 21.70
N VAL A 199 -16.44 -6.33 21.58
CA VAL A 199 -16.39 -4.87 21.69
C VAL A 199 -15.91 -4.43 23.07
N GLN A 200 -16.40 -5.09 24.14
CA GLN A 200 -15.94 -4.81 25.51
C GLN A 200 -14.43 -5.04 25.71
N LEU A 201 -13.83 -5.93 24.89
CA LEU A 201 -12.40 -6.23 24.90
C LEU A 201 -11.60 -5.41 23.87
N ASN A 202 -12.21 -4.47 23.14
CA ASN A 202 -11.58 -3.73 22.04
C ASN A 202 -10.91 -4.64 20.97
N LEU A 203 -11.30 -5.92 20.89
CA LEU A 203 -10.76 -6.90 19.96
C LEU A 203 -10.95 -6.53 18.48
N PRO A 204 -12.10 -5.95 18.06
CA PRO A 204 -12.28 -5.54 16.66
C PRO A 204 -11.19 -4.58 16.18
N ASP A 205 -10.83 -3.60 17.01
CA ASP A 205 -9.80 -2.62 16.65
C ASP A 205 -8.41 -3.26 16.63
N VAL A 206 -8.07 -4.07 17.65
CA VAL A 206 -6.81 -4.81 17.70
C VAL A 206 -6.62 -5.67 16.45
N ILE A 207 -7.63 -6.45 16.06
CA ILE A 207 -7.60 -7.32 14.89
C ILE A 207 -7.43 -6.52 13.60
N THR A 208 -8.17 -5.42 13.45
CA THR A 208 -8.03 -4.53 12.30
C THR A 208 -6.61 -3.97 12.20
N TYR A 209 -6.03 -3.52 13.32
CA TYR A 209 -4.65 -3.02 13.34
C TYR A 209 -3.60 -4.10 13.02
N VAL A 210 -3.84 -5.36 13.38
CA VAL A 210 -2.98 -6.48 12.97
C VAL A 210 -2.97 -6.63 11.44
N PHE A 211 -4.14 -6.57 10.79
CA PHE A 211 -4.21 -6.59 9.33
C PHE A 211 -3.55 -5.36 8.68
N VAL A 212 -3.75 -4.17 9.26
CA VAL A 212 -3.07 -2.96 8.80
C VAL A 212 -1.55 -3.08 8.95
N ALA A 213 -1.05 -3.67 10.04
CA ALA A 213 0.39 -3.92 10.25
C ALA A 213 0.95 -4.91 9.23
N ALA A 214 0.21 -5.98 8.89
CA ALA A 214 0.56 -6.89 7.80
C ALA A 214 0.58 -6.16 6.44
N GLY A 215 -0.37 -5.25 6.21
CA GLY A 215 -0.39 -4.32 5.09
C GLY A 215 0.84 -3.40 5.04
N ALA A 216 1.25 -2.85 6.18
CA ALA A 216 2.44 -1.99 6.28
C ALA A 216 3.73 -2.76 6.00
N TYR A 217 3.87 -3.96 6.56
CA TYR A 217 5.01 -4.83 6.31
C TYR A 217 5.11 -5.26 4.84
N SER A 218 3.98 -5.60 4.21
CA SER A 218 3.95 -5.92 2.78
C SER A 218 4.28 -4.70 1.91
N LEU A 219 3.85 -3.50 2.27
CA LEU A 219 4.27 -2.27 1.58
C LEU A 219 5.78 -2.02 1.71
N TYR A 220 6.36 -2.25 2.90
CA TYR A 220 7.81 -2.21 3.10
C TYR A 220 8.55 -3.23 2.22
N ARG A 221 8.09 -4.49 2.20
CA ARG A 221 8.66 -5.52 1.32
C ARG A 221 8.52 -5.17 -0.16
N SER A 222 7.40 -4.54 -0.53
CA SER A 222 7.17 -4.02 -1.88
C SER A 222 8.20 -2.94 -2.26
N ALA A 223 8.47 -1.98 -1.36
CA ALA A 223 9.55 -1.01 -1.56
C ALA A 223 10.90 -1.72 -1.73
N LYS A 224 11.19 -2.69 -0.86
CA LYS A 224 12.47 -3.41 -0.87
C LYS A 224 12.71 -4.20 -2.14
N SER A 225 11.65 -4.79 -2.70
CA SER A 225 11.73 -5.60 -3.91
C SER A 225 12.03 -4.82 -5.19
N LEU A 226 11.88 -3.49 -5.17
CA LEU A 226 12.21 -2.63 -6.32
C LEU A 226 13.72 -2.44 -6.51
N VAL A 227 14.55 -2.86 -5.54
CA VAL A 227 16.00 -2.84 -5.73
C VAL A 227 16.40 -3.94 -6.72
N PRO A 228 17.06 -3.60 -7.83
CA PRO A 228 17.51 -4.59 -8.80
C PRO A 228 18.53 -5.51 -8.10
N LEU A 229 18.20 -6.80 -8.01
CA LEU A 229 19.07 -7.84 -7.43
C LEU A 229 20.30 -8.16 -8.30
N GLY A 230 20.60 -7.36 -9.33
CA GLY A 230 21.50 -7.75 -10.43
C GLY A 230 22.63 -6.80 -10.83
N HIS A 231 22.83 -5.64 -10.17
CA HIS A 231 23.95 -4.73 -10.50
C HIS A 231 24.86 -4.41 -9.30
N VAL A 232 25.02 -5.41 -8.42
CA VAL A 232 26.32 -5.66 -7.78
C VAL A 232 26.82 -7.02 -8.32
N SER A 233 26.83 -7.13 -9.65
CA SER A 233 27.88 -7.92 -10.29
C SER A 233 29.13 -7.08 -10.11
N ILE A 234 29.82 -7.27 -8.99
CA ILE A 234 31.22 -6.93 -8.85
C ILE A 234 31.89 -7.48 -10.11
N ALA A 235 32.48 -6.60 -10.93
CA ALA A 235 33.51 -6.87 -11.94
C ALA A 235 33.44 -8.26 -12.61
N ASP A 236 33.30 -8.40 -13.92
CA ASP A 236 34.36 -8.08 -14.87
C ASP A 236 35.82 -8.14 -14.34
N SER A 237 36.11 -8.92 -13.29
CA SER A 237 37.46 -9.31 -12.89
C SER A 237 37.98 -10.50 -13.70
N THR A 238 37.41 -10.71 -14.90
CA THR A 238 37.97 -11.57 -15.94
C THR A 238 38.24 -10.73 -17.18
N GLU A 239 39.12 -9.75 -17.06
CA GLU A 239 40.05 -9.49 -18.16
C GLU A 239 41.24 -10.44 -17.99
N PRO A 240 41.46 -11.41 -18.90
CA PRO A 240 42.73 -12.11 -18.94
C PRO A 240 43.79 -11.09 -19.39
N ALA A 241 44.84 -10.91 -18.59
CA ALA A 241 46.03 -10.19 -19.00
C ALA A 241 46.64 -10.90 -20.22
N VAL A 242 46.27 -10.44 -21.42
CA VAL A 242 46.97 -10.75 -22.66
C VAL A 242 48.32 -10.03 -22.57
N LEU A 243 49.33 -10.77 -22.10
CA LEU A 243 50.72 -10.38 -22.23
C LEU A 243 51.05 -10.27 -23.73
N GLN A 244 51.10 -9.04 -24.23
CA GLN A 244 51.72 -8.77 -25.53
C GLN A 244 53.25 -8.94 -25.35
N PRO A 245 53.92 -9.77 -26.16
CA PRO A 245 55.38 -9.81 -26.15
C PRO A 245 55.91 -8.51 -26.75
N ILE A 246 56.70 -7.78 -25.96
CA ILE A 246 57.48 -6.64 -26.41
C ILE A 246 58.52 -7.17 -27.40
N VAL A 247 58.29 -6.94 -28.69
CA VAL A 247 59.30 -7.12 -29.74
C VAL A 247 60.20 -5.89 -29.71
N LEU A 248 61.36 -6.00 -29.07
CA LEU A 248 62.46 -5.06 -29.26
C LEU A 248 63.11 -5.37 -30.60
N THR A 249 62.89 -4.50 -31.60
CA THR A 249 63.71 -4.46 -32.81
C THR A 249 64.91 -3.55 -32.54
N SER A 250 66.09 -4.11 -32.85
CA SER A 250 67.46 -3.59 -32.96
C SER A 250 67.71 -2.11 -32.68
#